data_AF-A0A7X9UMQ1-F1
#
_entry.id   AF-A0A7X9UMQ1-F1
#
_cell.length_a   1.000
_cell.length_b   1.000
_cell.length_c   1.000
_cell.angle_alpha   90.00
_cell.angle_beta   90.00
_cell.angle_gamma   90.00
#
_symmetry.space_group_name_H-M   'P 1'
#
loop_
_entity.id
_entity.type
_entity.pdbx_description
1 polymer ?
#
loop_
_entity_poly.entity_id
_entity_poly.type
_entity_poly.pdbx_seq_one_letter_code
_entity_poly.pdbx_strand_id
1 'polypeptide(L)'
;MEPFVTPLGIMSVIEHFLFYDRPFIFLCVDKTNSKYIVHLVDDDEFCEKWFLIPSTELRVEFVRTGKISLRDSLLLAEQGWIWEITTPFDESKGTAEIR
;
A
#
# COMPACT_ATOMS: atom_id res chain seq x y z
N MET A 1 -13.39 4.28 7.89
CA MET A 1 -12.41 4.23 6.81
C MET A 1 -12.82 3.09 5.91
N GLU A 2 -13.02 3.33 4.62
CA GLU A 2 -13.51 2.30 3.70
C GLU A 2 -12.44 1.22 3.47
N PRO A 3 -12.85 -0.05 3.29
CA PRO A 3 -11.92 -1.14 3.04
C PRO A 3 -11.24 -0.99 1.67
N PHE A 4 -9.93 -1.23 1.62
CA PHE A 4 -9.15 -1.23 0.38
C PHE A 4 -9.18 -2.64 -0.22
N VAL A 5 -9.92 -2.82 -1.31
CA VAL A 5 -10.11 -4.13 -1.96
C VAL A 5 -9.00 -4.35 -2.98
N THR A 6 -8.30 -5.48 -2.85
CA THR A 6 -7.17 -5.83 -3.71
C THR A 6 -7.24 -7.31 -4.12
N PRO A 7 -6.44 -7.75 -5.12
CA PRO A 7 -6.29 -9.18 -5.42
C PRO A 7 -5.76 -10.02 -4.25
N LEU A 8 -5.07 -9.39 -3.29
CA LEU A 8 -4.62 -10.03 -2.05
C LEU A 8 -5.75 -10.18 -1.01
N GLY A 9 -6.93 -9.62 -1.30
CA GLY A 9 -8.09 -9.61 -0.43
C GLY A 9 -8.44 -8.22 0.08
N ILE A 10 -9.31 -8.20 1.08
CA ILE A 10 -9.80 -6.97 1.70
C ILE A 10 -8.76 -6.51 2.74
N MET A 11 -8.29 -5.28 2.58
CA MET A 11 -7.32 -4.64 3.45
C MET A 11 -8.03 -3.57 4.30
N SER A 12 -7.75 -3.55 5.60
CA SER A 12 -8.20 -2.51 6.52
C SER A 12 -7.08 -1.50 6.72
N VAL A 13 -7.33 -0.24 6.37
CA VAL A 13 -6.36 0.83 6.59
C VAL A 13 -6.31 1.18 8.09
N ILE A 14 -5.10 1.24 8.64
CA ILE A 14 -4.84 1.43 10.08
C ILE A 14 -4.37 2.85 10.39
N GLU A 15 -3.48 3.40 9.56
CA GLU A 15 -2.91 4.74 9.74
C GLU A 15 -2.47 5.33 8.40
N HIS A 16 -2.41 6.66 8.32
CA HIS A 16 -1.85 7.38 7.19
C HIS A 16 -0.50 7.99 7.56
N PHE A 17 0.52 7.74 6.75
CA PHE A 17 1.82 8.38 6.86
C PHE A 17 1.87 9.69 6.07
N LEU A 18 1.20 9.73 4.92
CA LEU A 18 1.12 10.91 4.05
C LEU A 18 -0.28 11.02 3.45
N PHE A 19 -0.93 12.16 3.68
CA PHE A 19 -2.26 12.47 3.20
C PHE A 19 -2.27 13.89 2.61
N TYR A 20 -2.61 14.03 1.33
CA TYR A 20 -2.78 15.32 0.67
C TYR A 20 -3.97 15.22 -0.29
N ASP A 21 -5.12 15.77 0.10
CA ASP A 21 -6.46 15.53 -0.48
C ASP A 21 -6.97 14.07 -0.45
N ARG A 22 -6.07 13.09 -0.63
CA ARG A 22 -6.28 11.64 -0.50
C ARG A 22 -5.03 10.97 0.13
N PRO A 23 -5.09 9.69 0.54
CA PRO A 23 -3.94 9.03 1.13
C PRO A 23 -2.93 8.60 0.06
N PHE A 24 -1.71 9.13 0.17
CA PHE A 24 -0.60 8.71 -0.70
C PHE A 24 0.16 7.54 -0.09
N ILE A 25 0.34 7.55 1.23
CA ILE A 25 1.11 6.52 1.93
C ILE A 25 0.40 6.17 3.23
N PHE A 26 0.13 4.88 3.43
CA PHE A 26 -0.64 4.39 4.57
C PHE A 26 -0.25 2.98 4.96
N LEU A 27 -0.58 2.60 6.19
CA LEU A 27 -0.49 1.22 6.67
C LEU A 27 -1.85 0.56 6.52
N CYS A 28 -1.87 -0.67 6.00
CA CYS A 28 -3.04 -1.52 6.07
C CYS A 28 -2.71 -2.91 6.60
N VAL A 29 -3.74 -3.64 7.00
CA VAL A 29 -3.67 -5.04 7.38
C VAL A 29 -4.65 -5.88 6.58
N ASP A 30 -4.26 -7.09 6.23
CA ASP A 30 -5.19 -8.09 5.70
C ASP A 30 -5.97 -8.79 6.83
N LYS A 31 -6.83 -9.75 6.46
CA LYS A 31 -7.62 -10.55 7.42
C LYS A 31 -6.77 -11.45 8.34
N THR A 32 -5.52 -11.71 7.97
CA THR A 32 -4.55 -12.49 8.77
C THR A 32 -3.69 -11.62 9.67
N ASN A 33 -3.94 -10.30 9.68
CA ASN A 33 -3.17 -9.30 10.41
C ASN A 33 -1.74 -9.10 9.89
N SER A 34 -1.47 -9.52 8.64
CA SER A 34 -0.23 -9.18 7.94
C SER A 34 -0.26 -7.71 7.56
N LYS A 35 0.86 -7.01 7.79
CA LYS A 35 0.96 -5.55 7.61
C LYS A 35 1.59 -5.21 6.28
N TYR A 36 1.05 -4.19 5.64
CA TYR A 36 1.56 -3.66 4.39
C TYR A 36 1.65 -2.14 4.48
N ILE A 37 2.84 -1.61 4.19
CA ILE A 37 3.00 -0.19 3.91
C ILE A 37 2.66 0.01 2.45
N VAL A 38 1.64 0.82 2.17
CA VAL A 38 1.08 1.04 0.83
C VAL A 38 1.49 2.41 0.34
N HIS A 39 1.96 2.48 -0.91
CA HIS A 39 2.34 3.69 -1.59
C HIS A 39 1.53 3.86 -2.87
N LEU A 40 0.86 4.99 -3.05
CA LEU A 40 0.44 5.44 -4.37
C LEU A 40 1.68 5.89 -5.14
N VAL A 41 1.95 5.27 -6.28
CA VAL A 41 3.17 5.54 -7.05
C VAL A 41 2.91 6.13 -8.42
N ASP A 42 1.70 5.96 -8.95
CA ASP A 42 1.27 6.53 -10.21
C ASP A 42 -0.25 6.65 -10.20
N ASP A 43 -0.77 7.66 -10.86
CA ASP A 43 -2.18 7.80 -11.16
C ASP A 43 -2.34 8.50 -12.51
N ASP A 44 -3.22 7.97 -13.35
CA ASP A 44 -3.58 8.59 -14.62
C ASP A 44 -5.09 8.81 -14.68
N GLU A 45 -5.65 9.02 -15.87
CA GLU A 45 -7.10 9.23 -16.01
C GLU A 45 -7.91 7.92 -15.90
N PHE A 46 -7.25 6.75 -15.90
CA PHE A 46 -7.88 5.44 -16.00
C PHE A 46 -7.67 4.58 -14.76
N CYS A 47 -6.51 4.68 -14.11
CA CYS A 47 -6.13 3.82 -13.00
C CYS A 47 -5.19 4.50 -12.00
N GLU A 48 -5.10 3.87 -10.83
CA GLU A 48 -4.07 4.12 -9.83
C GLU A 48 -3.15 2.91 -9.74
N LYS A 49 -1.86 3.15 -9.52
CA LYS A 49 -0.88 2.12 -9.22
C LYS A 49 -0.37 2.25 -7.81
N TRP A 50 -0.37 1.12 -7.12
CA TRP A 50 -0.04 1.01 -5.72
C TRP A 50 1.10 0.03 -5.53
N PHE A 51 2.07 0.36 -4.68
CA PHE A 51 3.01 -0.61 -4.15
C PHE A 51 2.61 -1.03 -2.75
N LEU A 52 2.45 -2.33 -2.52
CA LEU A 52 2.23 -2.89 -1.19
C LEU A 52 3.50 -3.59 -0.73
N ILE A 53 4.06 -3.10 0.37
CA ILE A 53 5.32 -3.58 0.93
C ILE A 53 5.00 -4.42 2.16
N PRO A 54 5.13 -5.76 2.11
CA PRO A 54 4.99 -6.59 3.29
C PRO A 54 5.98 -6.12 4.35
N SER A 55 5.47 -5.78 5.53
CA SER A 55 6.25 -5.14 6.59
C SER A 55 6.00 -5.81 7.94
N THR A 56 7.05 -6.09 8.68
CA THR A 56 6.97 -6.50 10.07
C THR A 56 6.55 -5.34 10.97
N GLU A 57 6.08 -5.63 12.19
CA GLU A 57 5.79 -4.58 13.18
C GLU A 57 6.99 -3.66 13.41
N LEU A 58 8.19 -4.25 13.49
CA LEU A 58 9.41 -3.49 13.74
C LEU A 58 9.71 -2.53 12.58
N ARG A 59 9.50 -2.98 11.34
CA ARG A 59 9.68 -2.16 10.14
C ARG A 59 8.71 -0.99 10.10
N VAL A 60 7.44 -1.24 10.45
CA VAL A 60 6.41 -0.20 10.57
C VAL A 60 6.81 0.84 11.61
N GLU A 61 7.29 0.41 12.78
CA GLU A 61 7.73 1.32 13.84
C GLU A 61 8.96 2.15 13.42
N PHE A 62 9.87 1.57 12.63
CA PHE A 62 11.00 2.31 12.08
C PHE A 62 10.58 3.40 11.10
N VAL A 63 9.54 3.14 10.30
CA VAL A 63 8.94 4.16 9.43
C VAL A 63 8.25 5.24 10.26
N ARG A 64 7.42 4.87 11.25
CA ARG A 64 6.75 5.82 12.17
C ARG A 64 7.72 6.77 12.86
N THR A 65 8.83 6.22 13.36
CA THR A 65 9.84 6.98 14.12
C THR A 65 10.84 7.72 13.22
N GLY A 66 10.72 7.58 11.90
CA GLY A 66 11.66 8.17 10.94
C GLY A 66 13.05 7.54 10.95
N LYS A 67 13.24 6.40 11.63
CA LYS A 67 14.50 5.62 11.59
C LYS A 67 14.80 5.12 10.18
N ILE A 68 13.75 4.89 9.39
CA ILE A 68 13.85 4.51 7.99
C ILE A 68 12.91 5.42 7.20
N SER A 69 13.40 5.96 6.10
CA SER A 69 12.58 6.82 5.24
C SER A 69 11.52 6.00 4.50
N LEU A 70 10.43 6.65 4.07
CA LEU A 70 9.42 6.03 3.20
C LEU A 70 10.00 5.55 1.86
N ARG A 71 11.09 6.18 1.39
CA ARG A 71 11.81 5.72 0.21
C ARG A 71 12.54 4.40 0.49
N ASP A 72 13.21 4.32 1.64
CA ASP A 72 13.97 3.14 2.03
C ASP A 72 13.08 1.99 2.47
N SER A 73 11.85 2.26 2.95
CA SER A 73 10.85 1.22 3.21
C SER A 73 10.55 0.42 1.94
N LEU A 74 10.46 1.12 0.80
CA LEU A 74 10.25 0.54 -0.53
C LEU A 74 11.50 -0.15 -1.08
N LEU A 75 12.64 0.54 -1.13
CA LEU A 75 13.85 0.01 -1.79
C LEU A 75 14.51 -1.14 -1.05
N LEU A 76 14.33 -1.21 0.26
CA LEU A 76 14.92 -2.24 1.12
C LEU A 76 13.83 -3.14 1.71
N ALA A 77 12.85 -3.54 0.89
CA ALA A 77 11.75 -4.42 1.30
C ALA A 77 12.27 -5.68 2.00
N GLU A 78 11.70 -6.02 3.16
CA GLU A 78 12.22 -7.09 4.04
C GLU A 78 12.26 -8.47 3.36
N GLN A 79 11.32 -8.72 2.44
CA GLN A 79 11.21 -9.99 1.73
C GLN A 79 11.94 -9.99 0.37
N GLY A 80 12.58 -8.88 0.00
CA GLY A 80 13.25 -8.71 -1.30
C GLY A 80 12.31 -8.50 -2.49
N TRP A 81 11.00 -8.39 -2.24
CA TRP A 81 9.97 -8.14 -3.25
C TRP A 81 8.86 -7.27 -2.67
N ILE A 82 8.05 -6.68 -3.55
CA ILE A 82 6.86 -5.88 -3.26
C ILE A 82 5.76 -6.29 -4.23
N TRP A 83 4.50 -5.97 -3.92
CA TRP A 83 3.41 -6.12 -4.88
C TRP A 83 3.17 -4.82 -5.62
N GLU A 84 3.00 -4.87 -6.94
CA GLU A 84 2.40 -3.79 -7.72
C GLU A 84 0.93 -4.10 -7.97
N ILE A 85 0.04 -3.21 -7.57
CA ILE A 85 -1.41 -3.34 -7.76
C ILE A 85 -1.91 -2.19 -8.60
N THR A 86 -2.62 -2.50 -9.69
CA THR A 86 -3.28 -1.50 -10.54
C THR A 86 -4.78 -1.56 -10.28
N THR A 87 -5.38 -0.44 -9.85
CA THR A 87 -6.83 -0.31 -9.60
C THR A 87 -7.45 0.67 -10.59
N PRO A 88 -8.33 0.22 -11.50
CA PRO A 88 -9.02 1.12 -12.41
C PRO A 88 -10.06 1.97 -11.66
N PHE A 89 -10.24 3.23 -12.08
CA PHE A 89 -11.29 4.09 -11.52
C PHE A 89 -12.70 3.68 -11.96
N ASP A 90 -12.80 3.02 -13.11
CA ASP A 90 -14.04 2.54 -13.68
C ASP A 90 -14.13 1.01 -13.51
N GLU A 91 -14.99 0.57 -12.59
CA GLU A 91 -15.24 -0.86 -12.31
C GLU A 91 -15.70 -1.64 -13.55
N SER A 92 -16.25 -0.96 -14.57
CA SER A 92 -16.64 -1.61 -15.82
C SER A 92 -15.45 -1.94 -16.74
N LYS A 93 -14.26 -1.39 -16.45
CA LYS A 93 -13.06 -1.50 -17.29
C LYS A 93 -12.04 -2.53 -16.81
N GLY A 94 -12.20 -3.11 -15.61
CA GLY A 94 -11.35 -4.21 -15.17
C GLY A 94 -11.37 -4.49 -13.67
N THR A 95 -10.94 -5.69 -13.30
CA THR A 95 -10.61 -6.05 -11.92
C THR A 95 -9.21 -5.55 -11.60
N ALA A 96 -8.93 -5.21 -10.34
CA ALA A 96 -7.57 -4.89 -9.92
C ALA A 96 -6.58 -6.02 -10.31
N GLU A 97 -5.41 -5.64 -10.84
CA GLU A 97 -4.38 -6.58 -11.29
C GLU A 97 -3.17 -6.54 -10.35
N ILE A 98 -2.46 -7.67 -10.23
CA ILE A 98 -1.24 -7.79 -9.42
C ILE A 98 -0.05 -8.22 -10.29
N ARG A 99 1.10 -7.58 -10.09
CA ARG A 99 2.39 -7.92 -10.72
C ARG A 99 3.47 -8.17 -9.69
#